data_AF-A0AAD7H449-F1
#
_entry.id   AF-A0AAD7H449-F1
#
_cell.length_a   1.000
_cell.length_b   1.000
_cell.length_c   1.000
_cell.angle_alpha   90.00
_cell.angle_beta   90.00
_cell.angle_gamma   90.00
#
_symmetry.space_group_name_H-M   'P 1'
#
loop_
_entity.id
_entity.type
_entity.pdbx_description
1 polymer ?
#
loop_
_entity_poly.entity_id
_entity_poly.type
_entity_poly.pdbx_seq_one_letter_code
_entity_poly.pdbx_strand_id
1 'polypeptide(L)'
;MRQQWPSKPTLRYQAWFVYAVLFTIGRRALLLDETWRVYTHIHKFVLGGELRQHKLADESSDEHTALNRLTQVMDLVRAPQRPVLMDTGMRVVTGPASVTESSAESDSLSLLTGKATTPSSPESLGSSTQQPAITALPSNLLPAVRMNLRGFLTFLNQALTATRIGNDTPNPTVWQAHMLSDMDCFCPFRELAPSRARAAGPEGPYVSPFAASTSGFLSALIFRAITFNTNFFRQSHLCYTTSANFEGVMAQASQRFRSKHGGANPPLSFFCNSWAYGPHNHGWKGTVGDRSTARKDWGLGFLEFYKWLTATDSGRVRFQHLGPLGAYLLAADYTYTGPQLIGVVESPRCEACGAANETRAHYLLECPHWEPFRQPLHTACREVGFYGSLHLAPLLTSPKLLKPMAAFVEATGRFKN
;
A
#
# COMPACT_ATOMS: atom_id res chain seq x y z
N MET A 1 -18.44 -15.30 -9.66
CA MET A 1 -17.84 -16.67 -9.63
C MET A 1 -18.40 -17.51 -8.47
N ARG A 2 -18.98 -18.70 -8.71
CA ARG A 2 -19.38 -19.63 -7.62
C ARG A 2 -18.13 -20.06 -6.85
N GLN A 3 -18.13 -19.89 -5.52
CA GLN A 3 -17.01 -20.33 -4.68
C GLN A 3 -17.03 -21.87 -4.62
N GLN A 4 -16.30 -22.51 -5.54
CA GLN A 4 -16.12 -23.96 -5.53
C GLN A 4 -15.15 -24.32 -4.42
N TRP A 5 -15.70 -24.90 -3.35
CA TRP A 5 -14.88 -25.49 -2.30
C TRP A 5 -14.19 -26.75 -2.80
N PRO A 6 -12.94 -27.03 -2.37
CA PRO A 6 -12.30 -28.29 -2.67
C PRO A 6 -13.16 -29.49 -2.27
N SER A 7 -13.18 -30.52 -3.11
CA SER A 7 -13.90 -31.77 -2.86
C SER A 7 -13.27 -32.58 -1.73
N LYS A 8 -11.95 -32.48 -1.54
CA LYS A 8 -11.22 -33.15 -0.46
C LYS A 8 -11.51 -32.47 0.90
N PRO A 9 -11.94 -33.21 1.94
CA PRO A 9 -12.31 -32.63 3.24
C PRO A 9 -11.23 -31.75 3.87
N THR A 10 -9.97 -32.21 3.87
CA THR A 10 -8.84 -31.44 4.43
C THR A 10 -8.64 -30.11 3.72
N LEU A 11 -8.67 -30.10 2.39
CA LEU A 11 -8.56 -28.88 1.59
C LEU A 11 -9.75 -27.95 1.80
N ARG A 12 -10.94 -28.49 2.08
CA ARG A 12 -12.14 -27.71 2.40
C ARG A 12 -11.99 -26.97 3.73
N TYR A 13 -11.48 -27.63 4.78
CA TYR A 13 -11.21 -26.98 6.07
C TYR A 13 -10.08 -25.95 5.98
N GLN A 14 -9.05 -26.23 5.19
CA GLN A 14 -7.96 -25.30 4.91
C GLN A 14 -8.47 -24.03 4.20
N ALA A 15 -9.26 -24.22 3.15
CA ALA A 15 -9.89 -23.10 2.45
C ALA A 15 -10.83 -22.32 3.38
N TRP A 16 -11.61 -23.02 4.22
CA TRP A 16 -12.53 -22.37 5.16
C TRP A 16 -11.77 -21.58 6.21
N PHE A 17 -10.67 -22.09 6.72
CA PHE A 17 -9.81 -21.40 7.67
C PHE A 17 -9.20 -20.13 7.07
N VAL A 18 -8.66 -20.20 5.85
CA VAL A 18 -8.15 -19.02 5.15
C VAL A 18 -9.27 -18.00 4.94
N TYR A 19 -10.44 -18.46 4.51
CA TYR A 19 -11.62 -17.61 4.36
C TYR A 19 -12.01 -16.95 5.69
N ALA A 20 -12.08 -17.71 6.78
CA ALA A 20 -12.41 -17.20 8.10
C ALA A 20 -11.39 -16.16 8.56
N VAL A 21 -10.09 -16.45 8.48
CA VAL A 21 -9.01 -15.50 8.82
C VAL A 21 -9.09 -14.23 7.98
N LEU A 22 -9.32 -14.36 6.66
CA LEU A 22 -9.51 -13.22 5.77
C LEU A 22 -10.73 -12.37 6.15
N PHE A 23 -11.78 -13.01 6.62
CA PHE A 23 -13.07 -12.38 6.85
C PHE A 23 -13.20 -11.75 8.24
N THR A 24 -12.68 -12.42 9.27
CA THR A 24 -12.74 -11.97 10.66
C THR A 24 -11.59 -11.04 11.02
N ILE A 25 -10.35 -11.45 10.73
CA ILE A 25 -9.15 -10.71 11.13
C ILE A 25 -8.64 -9.82 9.99
N GLY A 26 -8.82 -10.25 8.75
CA GLY A 26 -8.38 -9.52 7.57
C GLY A 26 -7.13 -10.10 6.93
N ARG A 27 -6.84 -9.65 5.69
CA ARG A 27 -5.76 -10.16 4.85
C ARG A 27 -4.37 -10.19 5.48
N ARG A 28 -4.09 -9.31 6.44
CA ARG A 28 -2.77 -9.22 7.09
C ARG A 28 -2.49 -10.41 8.00
N ALA A 29 -3.50 -11.07 8.54
CA ALA A 29 -3.32 -12.25 9.36
C ALA A 29 -2.77 -13.45 8.57
N LEU A 30 -2.92 -13.48 7.23
CA LEU A 30 -2.27 -14.46 6.37
C LEU A 30 -0.74 -14.29 6.29
N LEU A 31 -0.16 -13.23 6.85
CA LEU A 31 1.29 -13.04 6.88
C LEU A 31 1.93 -13.62 8.15
N LEU A 32 1.14 -14.11 9.11
CA LEU A 32 1.64 -14.69 10.35
C LEU A 32 2.00 -16.17 10.15
N ASP A 33 3.15 -16.58 10.66
CA ASP A 33 3.59 -17.97 10.63
C ASP A 33 2.61 -18.89 11.39
N GLU A 34 1.99 -18.39 12.45
CA GLU A 34 0.95 -19.08 13.22
C GLU A 34 -0.26 -19.41 12.35
N THR A 35 -0.65 -18.51 11.44
CA THR A 35 -1.76 -18.76 10.51
C THR A 35 -1.43 -19.93 9.60
N TRP A 36 -0.22 -20.00 9.07
CA TRP A 36 0.19 -21.12 8.20
C TRP A 36 0.44 -22.42 8.98
N ARG A 37 0.89 -22.32 10.22
CA ARG A 37 0.98 -23.46 11.13
C ARG A 37 -0.40 -24.06 11.42
N VAL A 38 -1.39 -23.22 11.71
CA VAL A 38 -2.79 -23.66 11.89
C VAL A 38 -3.37 -24.19 10.58
N TYR A 39 -3.10 -23.54 9.44
CA TYR A 39 -3.52 -24.01 8.12
C TYR A 39 -2.99 -25.41 7.79
N THR A 40 -1.69 -25.65 7.99
CA THR A 40 -1.05 -26.94 7.71
C THR A 40 -1.55 -28.06 8.61
N HIS A 41 -1.97 -27.71 9.83
CA HIS A 41 -2.47 -28.66 10.84
C HIS A 41 -3.97 -28.53 11.08
N ILE A 42 -4.72 -27.91 10.16
CA ILE A 42 -6.12 -27.51 10.41
C ILE A 42 -7.00 -28.70 10.73
N HIS A 43 -6.71 -29.87 10.17
CA HIS A 43 -7.44 -31.10 10.44
C HIS A 43 -7.27 -31.53 11.90
N LYS A 44 -6.06 -31.42 12.45
CA LYS A 44 -5.79 -31.68 13.87
C LYS A 44 -6.52 -30.67 14.75
N PHE A 45 -6.47 -29.39 14.39
CA PHE A 45 -7.08 -28.35 15.22
C PHE A 45 -8.62 -28.31 15.16
N VAL A 46 -9.22 -28.50 13.97
CA VAL A 46 -10.67 -28.41 13.75
C VAL A 46 -11.38 -29.71 14.16
N LEU A 47 -10.81 -30.87 13.82
CA LEU A 47 -11.43 -32.16 14.13
C LEU A 47 -10.96 -32.74 15.47
N GLY A 48 -9.84 -32.26 16.00
CA GLY A 48 -9.38 -32.55 17.37
C GLY A 48 -9.90 -31.58 18.44
N GLY A 49 -10.70 -30.57 18.08
CA GLY A 49 -11.31 -29.63 19.03
C GLY A 49 -10.41 -28.50 19.56
N GLU A 50 -9.12 -28.50 19.23
CA GLU A 50 -8.12 -27.56 19.74
C GLU A 50 -8.30 -26.11 19.18
N LEU A 51 -8.96 -25.90 18.04
CA LEU A 51 -9.10 -24.56 17.44
C LEU A 51 -10.01 -23.63 18.27
N ARG A 52 -11.02 -24.18 18.97
CA ARG A 52 -11.85 -23.42 19.92
C ARG A 52 -11.11 -23.05 21.20
N GLN A 53 -10.00 -23.73 21.47
CA GLN A 53 -9.11 -23.46 22.60
C GLN A 53 -7.89 -22.61 22.18
N HIS A 54 -7.76 -22.30 20.89
CA HIS A 54 -6.65 -21.52 20.37
C HIS A 54 -6.85 -20.05 20.72
N LYS A 55 -5.87 -19.45 21.39
CA LYS A 55 -5.99 -18.11 21.97
C LYS A 55 -6.40 -17.04 20.96
N LEU A 56 -5.87 -17.04 19.73
CA LEU A 56 -6.27 -16.08 18.66
C LEU A 56 -7.78 -16.06 18.32
N ALA A 57 -8.52 -17.13 18.60
CA ALA A 57 -9.95 -17.22 18.37
C ALA A 57 -10.79 -16.63 19.53
N ASP A 58 -10.17 -16.42 20.69
CA ASP A 58 -10.76 -15.72 21.83
C ASP A 58 -10.44 -14.23 21.70
N GLU A 59 -11.47 -13.41 21.49
CA GLU A 59 -11.35 -11.95 21.34
C GLU A 59 -10.82 -11.27 22.60
N SER A 60 -10.98 -11.91 23.77
CA SER A 60 -10.43 -11.44 25.04
C SER A 60 -8.97 -11.86 25.26
N SER A 61 -8.43 -12.71 24.39
CA SER A 61 -7.04 -13.13 24.48
C SER A 61 -6.07 -12.00 24.18
N ASP A 62 -4.90 -12.12 24.78
CA ASP A 62 -3.79 -11.22 24.52
C ASP A 62 -3.31 -11.27 23.07
N GLU A 63 -3.27 -12.47 22.48
CA GLU A 63 -2.79 -12.70 21.14
C GLU A 63 -3.71 -12.02 20.11
N HIS A 64 -5.03 -12.08 20.32
CA HIS A 64 -6.01 -11.36 19.51
C HIS A 64 -5.84 -9.83 19.66
N THR A 65 -5.64 -9.35 20.89
CA THR A 65 -5.41 -7.93 21.18
C THR A 65 -4.10 -7.40 20.55
N ALA A 66 -3.02 -8.17 20.61
CA ALA A 66 -1.74 -7.82 19.99
C ALA A 66 -1.85 -7.71 18.46
N LEU A 67 -2.61 -8.61 17.84
CA LEU A 67 -2.87 -8.61 16.40
C LEU A 67 -3.68 -7.39 15.95
N ASN A 68 -4.71 -7.01 16.72
CA ASN A 68 -5.48 -5.78 16.46
C ASN A 68 -4.59 -4.52 16.55
N ARG A 69 -3.64 -4.48 17.47
CA ARG A 69 -2.69 -3.35 17.60
C ARG A 69 -1.68 -3.30 16.46
N LEU A 70 -1.14 -4.44 16.04
CA LEU A 70 -0.30 -4.54 14.84
C LEU A 70 -1.05 -3.99 13.62
N THR A 71 -2.35 -4.28 13.53
CA THR A 71 -3.22 -3.76 12.49
C THR A 71 -3.33 -2.23 12.55
N GLN A 72 -3.54 -1.65 13.74
CA GLN A 72 -3.58 -0.20 13.95
C GLN A 72 -2.26 0.50 13.58
N VAL A 73 -1.10 -0.05 13.97
CA VAL A 73 0.22 0.49 13.58
C VAL A 73 0.37 0.49 12.06
N MET A 74 -0.01 -0.61 11.42
CA MET A 74 0.03 -0.73 9.96
C MET A 74 -0.95 0.20 9.25
N ASP A 75 -1.99 0.69 9.92
CA ASP A 75 -2.92 1.69 9.38
C ASP A 75 -2.36 3.11 9.54
N LEU A 76 -1.66 3.40 10.65
CA LEU A 76 -0.94 4.67 10.83
C LEU A 76 0.19 4.86 9.80
N VAL A 77 0.91 3.79 9.45
CA VAL A 77 1.94 3.82 8.39
C VAL A 77 1.33 4.10 7.01
N ARG A 78 0.06 3.69 6.80
CA ARG A 78 -0.64 3.82 5.50
C ARG A 78 -1.50 5.08 5.38
N ALA A 79 -1.78 5.77 6.47
CA ALA A 79 -2.51 7.03 6.41
C ALA A 79 -1.78 7.97 5.44
N PRO A 80 -2.45 8.50 4.40
CA PRO A 80 -1.81 9.35 3.41
C PRO A 80 -1.16 10.51 4.15
N GLN A 81 0.16 10.62 4.05
CA GLN A 81 0.84 11.76 4.62
C GLN A 81 0.26 13.00 3.95
N ARG A 82 -0.23 13.95 4.77
CA ARG A 82 -0.37 15.32 4.28
C ARG A 82 1.01 15.69 3.73
N PRO A 83 1.12 16.16 2.47
CA PRO A 83 2.41 16.53 1.92
C PRO A 83 3.02 17.54 2.88
N VAL A 84 4.13 17.17 3.50
CA VAL A 84 4.99 18.12 4.19
C VAL A 84 5.53 18.97 3.05
N LEU A 85 4.99 20.19 2.95
CA LEU A 85 5.52 21.20 2.05
C LEU A 85 6.97 21.42 2.49
N MET A 86 7.90 20.76 1.81
CA MET A 86 9.31 21.12 1.90
C MET A 86 9.40 22.49 1.26
N ASP A 87 9.44 23.52 2.10
CA ASP A 87 9.65 24.90 1.67
C ASP A 87 11.08 25.00 1.12
N THR A 88 11.23 24.66 -0.16
CA THR A 88 12.46 24.88 -0.91
C THR A 88 12.56 26.36 -1.20
N GLY A 89 13.04 27.11 -0.21
CA GLY A 89 13.57 28.46 -0.36
C GLY A 89 14.82 28.47 -1.24
N MET A 90 14.67 28.16 -2.53
CA MET A 90 15.65 28.49 -3.56
C MET A 90 15.39 29.92 -4.00
N ARG A 91 16.10 30.84 -3.34
CA ARG A 91 16.14 32.26 -3.71
C ARG A 91 16.91 32.38 -5.02
N VAL A 92 16.20 32.40 -6.14
CA VAL A 92 16.75 32.81 -7.44
C VAL A 92 17.01 34.31 -7.36
N VAL A 93 18.29 34.68 -7.35
CA VAL A 93 18.73 36.07 -7.56
C VAL A 93 18.61 36.35 -9.06
N THR A 94 17.48 36.88 -9.49
CA THR A 94 17.39 37.62 -10.76
C THR A 94 17.57 39.10 -10.46
N GLY A 95 18.76 39.63 -10.74
CA GLY A 95 18.94 41.07 -10.86
C GLY A 95 18.45 41.55 -12.23
N PRO A 96 17.74 42.67 -12.31
CA PRO A 96 17.68 43.45 -13.53
C PRO A 96 18.56 44.69 -13.42
N ALA A 97 19.32 44.92 -14.48
CA ALA A 97 20.03 46.16 -14.72
C ALA A 97 19.04 47.32 -14.87
N SER A 98 19.35 48.40 -14.16
CA SER A 98 18.72 49.70 -14.25
C SER A 98 19.03 50.38 -15.58
N VAL A 99 17.99 50.85 -16.28
CA VAL A 99 18.08 51.99 -17.18
C VAL A 99 16.99 52.98 -16.77
N THR A 100 17.44 54.17 -16.42
CA THR A 100 16.70 55.38 -16.05
C THR A 100 16.17 56.10 -17.28
N GLU A 101 14.97 56.68 -17.14
CA GLU A 101 14.40 57.92 -17.74
C GLU A 101 12.87 57.73 -17.80
N SER A 102 11.96 58.69 -17.64
CA SER A 102 11.90 60.09 -17.18
C SER A 102 10.42 60.50 -17.34
N SER A 103 9.95 61.45 -16.52
CA SER A 103 8.69 62.23 -16.61
C SER A 103 7.35 61.51 -16.32
N ALA A 104 6.27 62.16 -15.90
CA ALA A 104 5.92 63.27 -15.00
C ALA A 104 4.36 63.37 -15.09
N GLU A 105 3.75 64.05 -14.11
CA GLU A 105 2.31 64.43 -14.01
C GLU A 105 1.36 63.36 -13.43
N SER A 106 0.91 63.50 -12.16
CA SER A 106 -0.11 64.44 -11.62
C SER A 106 -1.53 63.99 -11.96
N ASP A 107 -2.23 63.38 -10.99
CA ASP A 107 -3.38 64.05 -10.38
C ASP A 107 -3.98 63.29 -9.20
N SER A 108 -4.52 64.09 -8.30
CA SER A 108 -4.98 63.76 -6.95
C SER A 108 -6.42 63.26 -6.95
N LEU A 109 -6.78 62.41 -5.99
CA LEU A 109 -8.02 62.57 -5.22
C LEU A 109 -8.02 61.68 -3.96
N SER A 110 -8.20 62.33 -2.82
CA SER A 110 -8.31 61.75 -1.48
C SER A 110 -9.76 61.35 -1.16
N LEU A 111 -9.88 60.53 -0.10
CA LEU A 111 -11.04 60.23 0.76
C LEU A 111 -11.67 58.85 0.58
N LEU A 112 -11.32 57.94 1.50
CA LEU A 112 -12.26 57.42 2.51
C LEU A 112 -11.46 56.69 3.61
N THR A 113 -11.38 57.33 4.77
CA THR A 113 -10.82 56.79 6.01
C THR A 113 -11.80 55.79 6.62
N GLY A 114 -11.47 54.50 6.55
CA GLY A 114 -12.07 53.44 7.37
C GLY A 114 -11.00 52.81 8.26
N LYS A 115 -11.07 53.08 9.56
CA LYS A 115 -10.27 52.39 10.60
C LYS A 115 -10.59 50.90 10.56
N ALA A 116 -9.65 50.09 10.06
CA ALA A 116 -9.66 48.65 10.25
C ALA A 116 -8.69 48.28 11.37
N THR A 117 -9.25 47.82 12.47
CA THR A 117 -8.57 47.22 13.61
C THR A 117 -7.83 45.97 13.12
N THR A 118 -6.50 45.96 13.29
CA THR A 118 -5.66 44.78 13.09
C THR A 118 -5.98 43.73 14.16
N PRO A 119 -6.43 42.51 13.81
CA PRO A 119 -6.39 41.39 14.74
C PRO A 119 -4.94 40.97 14.91
N SER A 120 -4.53 40.92 16.16
CA SER A 120 -3.26 40.41 16.68
C SER A 120 -2.85 39.07 16.06
N SER A 121 -1.54 38.93 15.82
CA SER A 121 -0.85 37.70 15.44
C SER A 121 -1.36 36.50 16.25
N PRO A 122 -1.69 35.35 15.62
CA PRO A 122 -1.91 34.14 16.38
C PRO A 122 -0.58 33.71 16.97
N GLU A 123 -0.57 33.62 18.29
CA GLU A 123 0.47 33.03 19.11
C GLU A 123 0.97 31.73 18.50
N SER A 124 2.28 31.53 18.61
CA SER A 124 2.97 30.28 18.28
C SER A 124 2.27 29.09 18.92
N LEU A 125 1.45 28.39 18.14
CA LEU A 125 1.04 27.02 18.42
C LEU A 125 2.32 26.17 18.41
N GLY A 126 2.84 25.91 19.60
CA GLY A 126 3.95 25.00 19.81
C GLY A 126 3.67 23.69 19.08
N SER A 127 4.58 23.30 18.19
CA SER A 127 4.53 22.02 17.49
C SER A 127 4.86 20.89 18.48
N SER A 128 3.96 20.63 19.42
CA SER A 128 3.94 19.36 20.11
C SER A 128 3.25 18.36 19.20
N THR A 129 3.96 17.94 18.14
CA THR A 129 3.62 16.75 17.37
C THR A 129 3.85 15.56 18.31
N GLN A 130 2.91 15.31 19.23
CA GLN A 130 2.94 14.11 20.06
C GLN A 130 2.90 12.92 19.12
N GLN A 131 4.05 12.27 18.96
CA GLN A 131 4.12 10.94 18.36
C GLN A 131 3.13 10.05 19.13
N PRO A 132 2.27 9.27 18.45
CA PRO A 132 1.40 8.33 19.12
C PRO A 132 2.27 7.28 19.83
N ALA A 133 2.42 7.43 21.14
CA ALA A 133 3.21 6.52 21.96
C ALA A 133 2.40 5.24 22.18
N ILE A 134 2.90 4.11 21.65
CA ILE A 134 2.33 2.77 21.88
C ILE A 134 2.65 2.37 23.33
N THR A 135 1.86 2.82 24.31
CA THR A 135 2.33 2.88 25.71
C THR A 135 1.92 1.73 26.62
N ALA A 136 0.94 0.89 26.29
CA ALA A 136 0.48 -0.15 27.23
C ALA A 136 0.31 -1.54 26.60
N LEU A 137 1.19 -2.49 26.91
CA LEU A 137 1.01 -3.92 26.55
C LEU A 137 -0.13 -4.55 27.38
N PRO A 138 -0.89 -5.51 26.83
CA PRO A 138 -1.85 -6.31 27.60
C PRO A 138 -1.22 -6.95 28.84
N SER A 139 -1.92 -6.88 29.98
CA SER A 139 -1.43 -7.35 31.29
C SER A 139 -1.43 -8.88 31.44
N ASN A 140 -2.09 -9.60 30.55
CA ASN A 140 -2.28 -11.06 30.60
C ASN A 140 -1.26 -11.85 29.76
N LEU A 141 -0.45 -11.19 28.93
CA LEU A 141 0.62 -11.84 28.16
C LEU A 141 1.60 -12.58 29.07
N LEU A 142 1.96 -13.80 28.66
CA LEU A 142 3.11 -14.52 29.24
C LEU A 142 4.33 -13.58 29.26
N PRO A 143 5.11 -13.52 30.36
CA PRO A 143 6.23 -12.58 30.49
C PRO A 143 7.21 -12.60 29.30
N ALA A 144 7.52 -13.79 28.76
CA ALA A 144 8.39 -13.94 27.59
C ALA A 144 7.80 -13.31 26.31
N VAL A 145 6.51 -13.51 26.04
CA VAL A 145 5.82 -12.91 24.88
C VAL A 145 5.76 -11.39 25.02
N ARG A 146 5.53 -10.90 26.25
CA ARG A 146 5.55 -9.46 26.55
C ARG A 146 6.93 -8.84 26.29
N MET A 147 8.01 -9.52 26.68
CA MET A 147 9.37 -9.08 26.41
C MET A 147 9.67 -9.04 24.90
N ASN A 148 9.32 -10.08 24.16
CA ASN A 148 9.54 -10.14 22.72
C ASN A 148 8.74 -9.07 21.97
N LEU A 149 7.46 -8.88 22.32
CA LEU A 149 6.62 -7.86 21.71
C LEU A 149 7.13 -6.45 22.04
N ARG A 150 7.61 -6.21 23.26
CA ARG A 150 8.25 -4.93 23.62
C ARG A 150 9.52 -4.69 22.81
N GLY A 151 10.35 -5.71 22.62
CA GLY A 151 11.53 -5.64 21.77
C GLY A 151 11.18 -5.31 20.32
N PHE A 152 10.18 -6.00 19.76
CA PHE A 152 9.71 -5.76 18.40
C PHE A 152 9.10 -4.36 18.21
N LEU A 153 8.27 -3.88 19.14
CA LEU A 153 7.72 -2.52 19.10
C LEU A 153 8.83 -1.47 19.21
N THR A 154 9.84 -1.72 20.06
CA THR A 154 11.01 -0.85 20.18
C THR A 154 11.77 -0.79 18.85
N PHE A 155 12.00 -1.94 18.22
CA PHE A 155 12.61 -2.02 16.88
C PHE A 155 11.79 -1.25 15.84
N LEU A 156 10.47 -1.43 15.77
CA LEU A 156 9.62 -0.71 14.81
C LEU A 156 9.68 0.80 15.01
N ASN A 157 9.61 1.28 16.25
CA ASN A 157 9.70 2.71 16.56
C ASN A 157 11.07 3.29 16.18
N GLN A 158 12.15 2.58 16.49
CA GLN A 158 13.51 2.97 16.11
C GLN A 158 13.70 2.97 14.60
N ALA A 159 13.12 2.00 13.89
CA ALA A 159 13.21 1.89 12.43
C ALA A 159 12.44 3.04 11.79
N LEU A 160 11.23 3.33 12.29
CA LEU A 160 10.38 4.39 11.75
C LEU A 160 11.02 5.76 11.98
N THR A 161 11.61 5.96 13.14
CA THR A 161 12.35 7.18 13.48
C THR A 161 13.53 7.36 12.53
N ALA A 162 14.39 6.35 12.40
CA ALA A 162 15.54 6.43 11.49
C ALA A 162 15.13 6.57 10.02
N THR A 163 14.01 5.97 9.60
CA THR A 163 13.47 6.13 8.24
C THR A 163 12.99 7.56 7.96
N ARG A 164 12.40 8.21 8.96
CA ARG A 164 11.87 9.58 8.82
C ARG A 164 12.95 10.66 8.90
N ILE A 165 13.91 10.45 9.80
CA ILE A 165 15.02 11.40 10.01
C ILE A 165 16.11 11.18 8.94
N GLY A 166 16.29 9.95 8.47
CA GLY A 166 17.33 9.60 7.51
C GLY A 166 18.73 9.76 8.13
N ASN A 167 19.64 10.36 7.38
CA ASN A 167 21.04 10.52 7.77
C ASN A 167 21.24 11.44 9.00
N ASP A 168 20.23 12.23 9.36
CA ASP A 168 20.29 13.13 10.53
C ASP A 168 19.97 12.40 11.85
N THR A 169 19.85 11.07 11.83
CA THR A 169 19.54 10.26 13.02
C THR A 169 20.70 10.38 14.02
N PRO A 170 20.50 10.96 15.21
CA PRO A 170 21.58 11.11 16.18
C PRO A 170 21.95 9.76 16.78
N ASN A 171 23.26 9.43 16.78
CA ASN A 171 23.81 8.20 17.36
C ASN A 171 23.07 6.93 16.93
N PRO A 172 23.03 6.61 15.62
CA PRO A 172 22.31 5.43 15.15
C PRO A 172 22.92 4.16 15.75
N THR A 173 22.05 3.23 16.16
CA THR A 173 22.51 1.89 16.53
C THR A 173 23.18 1.20 15.33
N VAL A 174 23.94 0.12 15.56
CA VAL A 174 24.62 -0.63 14.49
C VAL A 174 23.65 -1.03 13.36
N TRP A 175 22.45 -1.52 13.73
CA TRP A 175 21.47 -1.93 12.72
C TRP A 175 20.79 -0.74 12.04
N GLN A 176 20.59 0.40 12.74
CA GLN A 176 20.09 1.63 12.11
C GLN A 176 21.12 2.19 11.13
N ALA A 177 22.41 2.17 11.47
CA ALA A 177 23.48 2.57 10.56
C ALA A 177 23.51 1.70 9.30
N HIS A 178 23.35 0.38 9.46
CA HIS A 178 23.22 -0.54 8.33
C HIS A 178 21.93 -0.29 7.53
N MET A 179 20.82 0.06 8.18
CA MET A 179 19.59 0.43 7.48
C MET A 179 19.76 1.72 6.66
N LEU A 180 20.43 2.72 7.22
CA LEU A 180 20.67 4.02 6.59
C LEU A 180 21.66 3.94 5.43
N SER A 181 22.55 2.94 5.40
CA SER A 181 23.49 2.76 4.28
C SER A 181 22.81 2.30 2.99
N ASP A 182 21.72 1.53 3.10
CA ASP A 182 20.87 1.15 1.96
C ASP A 182 19.41 1.00 2.40
N MET A 183 18.71 2.13 2.50
CA MET A 183 17.31 2.16 2.90
C MET A 183 16.38 1.43 1.91
N ASP A 184 16.76 1.28 0.64
CA ASP A 184 15.97 0.52 -0.33
C ASP A 184 16.05 -1.00 -0.06
N CYS A 185 17.15 -1.48 0.54
CA CYS A 185 17.34 -2.88 0.90
C CYS A 185 16.83 -3.20 2.32
N PHE A 186 17.14 -2.34 3.30
CA PHE A 186 17.01 -2.68 4.71
C PHE A 186 15.84 -2.00 5.44
N CYS A 187 15.16 -1.03 4.82
CA CYS A 187 14.01 -0.39 5.45
C CYS A 187 12.83 -1.38 5.56
N PRO A 188 12.32 -1.66 6.77
CA PRO A 188 11.18 -2.56 6.94
C PRO A 188 9.87 -1.95 6.43
N PHE A 189 9.85 -0.64 6.17
CA PHE A 189 8.70 0.09 5.65
C PHE A 189 8.88 0.33 4.15
N ARG A 190 8.52 -0.67 3.34
CA ARG A 190 8.66 -0.66 1.88
C ARG A 190 8.20 0.65 1.22
N GLU A 191 7.07 1.22 1.63
CA GLU A 191 6.53 2.46 1.03
C GLU A 191 7.34 3.72 1.39
N LEU A 192 8.19 3.64 2.42
CA LEU A 192 9.10 4.70 2.83
C LEU A 192 10.53 4.50 2.29
N ALA A 193 10.80 3.39 1.61
CA ALA A 193 12.08 3.18 0.94
C ALA A 193 12.29 4.26 -0.15
N PRO A 194 13.46 4.90 -0.27
CA PRO A 194 13.66 6.08 -1.11
C PRO A 194 13.23 5.90 -2.57
N SER A 195 13.62 4.80 -3.20
CA SER A 195 13.28 4.55 -4.60
C SER A 195 11.78 4.33 -4.77
N ARG A 196 11.14 3.63 -3.83
CA ARG A 196 9.69 3.37 -3.84
C ARG A 196 8.89 4.64 -3.57
N ALA A 197 9.26 5.40 -2.54
CA ALA A 197 8.62 6.67 -2.19
C ALA A 197 8.67 7.64 -3.37
N ARG A 198 9.82 7.75 -4.05
CA ARG A 198 9.95 8.60 -5.24
C ARG A 198 9.13 8.09 -6.42
N ALA A 199 9.11 6.78 -6.69
CA ALA A 199 8.26 6.22 -7.73
C ALA A 199 6.76 6.43 -7.48
N ALA A 200 6.34 6.49 -6.22
CA ALA A 200 4.96 6.80 -5.81
C ALA A 200 4.68 8.31 -5.74
N GLY A 201 5.71 9.16 -5.79
CA GLY A 201 5.59 10.61 -5.74
C GLY A 201 5.05 11.23 -7.03
N PRO A 202 4.81 12.55 -7.06
CA PRO A 202 4.10 13.25 -8.14
C PRO A 202 4.69 13.07 -9.55
N GLU A 203 6.00 12.82 -9.65
CA GLU A 203 6.69 12.60 -10.93
C GLU A 203 6.79 11.13 -11.31
N GLY A 204 6.31 10.22 -10.46
CA GLY A 204 6.55 8.80 -10.59
C GLY A 204 5.50 8.06 -11.43
N PRO A 205 5.80 6.82 -11.84
CA PRO A 205 4.95 6.05 -12.75
C PRO A 205 3.62 5.61 -12.14
N TYR A 206 3.43 5.81 -10.83
CA TYR A 206 2.30 5.30 -10.06
C TYR A 206 1.23 6.36 -9.76
N VAL A 207 1.40 7.58 -10.26
CA VAL A 207 0.43 8.67 -10.09
C VAL A 207 -0.72 8.51 -11.07
N SER A 208 -1.95 8.71 -10.63
CA SER A 208 -3.11 8.73 -11.52
C SER A 208 -3.22 10.06 -12.28
N PRO A 209 -3.64 10.06 -13.57
CA PRO A 209 -4.05 8.91 -14.39
C PRO A 209 -2.88 8.20 -15.09
N PHE A 210 -1.65 8.67 -14.91
CA PHE A 210 -0.48 8.15 -15.64
C PHE A 210 -0.28 6.64 -15.43
N ALA A 211 -0.48 6.14 -14.21
CA ALA A 211 -0.42 4.71 -13.90
C ALA A 211 -1.38 3.86 -14.75
N ALA A 212 -2.51 4.41 -15.21
CA ALA A 212 -3.48 3.72 -16.07
C ALA A 212 -3.09 3.73 -17.55
N SER A 213 -1.97 4.34 -17.91
CA SER A 213 -1.52 4.47 -19.29
C SER A 213 -0.46 3.41 -19.64
N THR A 214 -0.32 3.12 -20.93
CA THR A 214 0.78 2.29 -21.43
C THR A 214 2.15 2.85 -21.02
N SER A 215 2.30 4.18 -21.03
CA SER A 215 3.52 4.86 -20.62
C SER A 215 3.79 4.70 -19.12
N GLY A 216 2.77 4.78 -18.27
CA GLY A 216 2.90 4.52 -16.82
C GLY A 216 3.33 3.09 -16.53
N PHE A 217 2.77 2.11 -17.24
CA PHE A 217 3.20 0.73 -17.13
C PHE A 217 4.61 0.48 -17.62
N LEU A 218 4.98 1.01 -18.78
CA LEU A 218 6.36 0.95 -19.28
C LEU A 218 7.34 1.53 -18.24
N SER A 219 6.98 2.69 -17.68
CA SER A 219 7.80 3.39 -16.67
C SER A 219 7.94 2.61 -15.38
N ALA A 220 6.85 2.03 -14.88
CA ALA A 220 6.86 1.16 -13.71
C ALA A 220 7.66 -0.13 -13.94
N LEU A 221 7.61 -0.67 -15.16
CA LEU A 221 8.41 -1.83 -15.57
C LEU A 221 9.90 -1.49 -15.61
N ILE A 222 10.28 -0.36 -16.21
CA ILE A 222 11.67 0.14 -16.23
C ILE A 222 12.17 0.41 -14.82
N PHE A 223 11.33 1.00 -13.96
CA PHE A 223 11.63 1.17 -12.55
C PHE A 223 11.96 -0.16 -11.89
N ARG A 224 11.06 -1.15 -11.99
CA ARG A 224 11.24 -2.41 -11.28
C ARG A 224 12.33 -3.30 -11.87
N ALA A 225 12.45 -3.39 -13.18
CA ALA A 225 13.35 -4.33 -13.84
C ALA A 225 14.77 -3.79 -14.00
N ILE A 226 14.95 -2.47 -14.11
CA ILE A 226 16.23 -1.87 -14.49
C ILE A 226 16.70 -0.90 -13.41
N THR A 227 15.93 0.15 -13.15
CA THR A 227 16.45 1.35 -12.49
C THR A 227 16.28 1.36 -10.96
N PHE A 228 15.67 0.33 -10.36
CA PHE A 228 15.47 0.23 -8.92
C PHE A 228 16.78 0.36 -8.14
N ASN A 229 16.81 1.30 -7.18
CA ASN A 229 17.96 1.59 -6.33
C ASN A 229 19.25 1.90 -7.13
N THR A 230 19.13 2.74 -8.16
CA THR A 230 20.27 3.18 -8.99
C THR A 230 20.49 4.69 -8.88
N ASN A 231 21.73 5.14 -9.14
CA ASN A 231 22.03 6.57 -9.21
C ASN A 231 21.32 7.27 -10.36
N PHE A 232 21.16 6.59 -11.50
CA PHE A 232 20.35 7.07 -12.61
C PHE A 232 18.94 7.38 -12.13
N PHE A 233 18.26 6.40 -11.52
CA PHE A 233 16.90 6.60 -11.01
C PHE A 233 16.83 7.84 -10.14
N ARG A 234 17.66 7.95 -9.10
CA ARG A 234 17.64 9.07 -8.14
C ARG A 234 17.76 10.46 -8.78
N GLN A 235 18.36 10.57 -9.97
CA GLN A 235 18.68 11.85 -10.62
C GLN A 235 17.90 12.11 -11.90
N SER A 236 17.21 11.10 -12.46
CA SER A 236 16.58 11.18 -13.77
C SER A 236 15.06 11.31 -13.68
N HIS A 237 14.45 11.70 -14.81
CA HIS A 237 13.01 11.67 -14.98
C HIS A 237 12.47 10.23 -14.87
N LEU A 238 11.26 10.05 -14.33
CA LEU A 238 10.72 8.72 -14.02
C LEU A 238 9.66 8.18 -14.99
N CYS A 239 9.14 9.03 -15.86
CA CYS A 239 8.02 8.72 -16.73
C CYS A 239 8.46 8.68 -18.20
N TYR A 240 8.45 7.49 -18.79
CA TYR A 240 8.88 7.27 -20.16
C TYR A 240 7.67 6.96 -21.04
N THR A 241 7.52 7.70 -22.14
CA THR A 241 6.39 7.52 -23.06
C THR A 241 6.58 6.28 -23.94
N THR A 242 7.82 6.01 -24.34
CA THR A 242 8.24 4.92 -25.22
C THR A 242 9.62 4.39 -24.81
N SER A 243 10.03 3.24 -25.36
CA SER A 243 11.38 2.70 -25.14
C SER A 243 12.46 3.65 -25.68
N ALA A 244 12.23 4.25 -26.86
CA ALA A 244 13.12 5.25 -27.43
C ALA A 244 13.24 6.52 -26.55
N ASN A 245 12.15 6.93 -25.89
CA ASN A 245 12.20 8.03 -24.93
C ASN A 245 13.09 7.69 -23.73
N PHE A 246 12.99 6.47 -23.18
CA PHE A 246 13.89 6.00 -22.12
C PHE A 246 15.36 5.96 -22.56
N GLU A 247 15.65 5.43 -23.75
CA GLU A 247 17.00 5.42 -24.33
C GLU A 247 17.58 6.83 -24.49
N GLY A 248 16.75 7.79 -24.93
CA GLY A 248 17.13 9.20 -25.01
C GLY A 248 17.50 9.79 -23.64
N VAL A 249 16.72 9.48 -22.60
CA VAL A 249 17.03 9.91 -21.22
C VAL A 249 18.33 9.26 -20.71
N MET A 250 18.56 7.98 -21.01
CA MET A 250 19.82 7.30 -20.68
C MET A 250 21.02 7.93 -21.39
N ALA A 251 20.89 8.29 -22.66
CA ALA A 251 21.94 8.95 -23.43
C ALA A 251 22.29 10.33 -22.84
N GLN A 252 21.28 11.12 -22.48
CA GLN A 252 21.47 12.41 -21.81
C GLN A 252 22.15 12.25 -20.45
N ALA A 253 21.71 11.28 -19.63
CA ALA A 253 22.33 10.99 -18.34
C ALA A 253 23.79 10.52 -18.51
N SER A 254 24.09 9.72 -19.53
CA SER A 254 25.46 9.30 -19.87
C SER A 254 26.35 10.49 -20.22
N GLN A 255 25.83 11.45 -21.00
CA GLN A 255 26.57 12.66 -21.34
C GLN A 255 26.86 13.50 -20.10
N ARG A 256 25.86 13.72 -19.23
CA ARG A 256 26.05 14.43 -17.95
C ARG A 256 27.07 13.75 -17.05
N PHE A 257 27.06 12.42 -16.99
CA PHE A 257 28.04 11.63 -16.24
C PHE A 257 29.46 11.85 -16.79
N ARG A 258 29.64 11.70 -18.12
CA ARG A 258 30.93 11.93 -18.80
C ARG A 258 31.47 13.32 -18.53
N SER A 259 30.64 14.36 -18.63
CA SER A 259 31.06 15.74 -18.36
C SER A 259 31.55 15.94 -16.92
N LYS A 260 30.96 15.25 -15.93
CA LYS A 260 31.39 15.32 -14.53
C LYS A 260 32.60 14.43 -14.20
N HIS A 261 32.87 13.41 -15.01
CA HIS A 261 33.90 12.40 -14.75
C HIS A 261 34.97 12.33 -15.86
N GLY A 262 35.34 13.48 -16.43
CA GLY A 262 36.48 13.57 -17.34
C GLY A 262 36.35 12.73 -18.62
N GLY A 263 35.13 12.56 -19.12
CA GLY A 263 34.84 11.75 -20.31
C GLY A 263 34.64 10.25 -20.05
N ALA A 264 34.81 9.78 -18.81
CA ALA A 264 34.60 8.37 -18.47
C ALA A 264 33.14 7.94 -18.67
N ASN A 265 32.93 6.79 -19.30
CA ASN A 265 31.59 6.23 -19.48
C ASN A 265 30.99 5.82 -18.12
N PRO A 266 29.67 6.01 -17.91
CA PRO A 266 29.00 5.54 -16.71
C PRO A 266 29.12 4.00 -16.58
N PRO A 267 29.43 3.47 -15.38
CA PRO A 267 29.40 2.04 -15.14
C PRO A 267 27.96 1.51 -15.26
N LEU A 268 27.79 0.21 -15.55
CA LEU A 268 26.46 -0.40 -15.66
C LEU A 268 25.61 -0.21 -14.39
N SER A 269 26.24 -0.23 -13.21
CA SER A 269 25.60 0.02 -11.91
C SER A 269 24.98 1.41 -11.78
N PHE A 270 25.38 2.36 -12.63
CA PHE A 270 24.74 3.66 -12.70
C PHE A 270 23.28 3.54 -13.17
N PHE A 271 23.00 2.66 -14.13
CA PHE A 271 21.67 2.46 -14.72
C PHE A 271 20.91 1.25 -14.17
N CYS A 272 21.63 0.20 -13.77
CA CYS A 272 21.03 -1.07 -13.38
C CYS A 272 21.72 -1.68 -12.16
N ASN A 273 20.95 -1.92 -11.10
CA ASN A 273 21.41 -2.66 -9.94
C ASN A 273 21.13 -4.15 -10.13
N SER A 274 22.13 -4.91 -10.58
CA SER A 274 22.05 -6.36 -10.79
C SER A 274 21.78 -7.17 -9.51
N TRP A 275 21.86 -6.53 -8.34
CA TRP A 275 21.67 -7.15 -7.03
C TRP A 275 20.37 -6.72 -6.34
N ALA A 276 19.55 -5.90 -6.99
CA ALA A 276 18.30 -5.34 -6.45
C ALA A 276 17.37 -6.40 -5.83
N TYR A 277 17.38 -7.62 -6.37
CA TYR A 277 16.51 -8.73 -5.94
C TYR A 277 17.31 -10.00 -5.65
N GLY A 278 18.57 -9.84 -5.22
CA GLY A 278 19.48 -10.95 -4.94
C GLY A 278 20.37 -11.34 -6.14
N PRO A 279 21.13 -12.44 -6.02
CA PRO A 279 22.24 -12.78 -6.90
C PRO A 279 21.86 -13.16 -8.34
N HIS A 280 20.59 -13.09 -8.75
CA HIS A 280 20.09 -13.70 -9.99
C HIS A 280 19.54 -12.71 -11.02
N ASN A 281 19.69 -11.39 -10.83
CA ASN A 281 19.35 -10.44 -11.89
C ASN A 281 20.55 -10.31 -12.87
N HIS A 282 20.98 -11.44 -13.44
CA HIS A 282 22.17 -11.50 -14.29
C HIS A 282 21.94 -10.76 -15.60
N GLY A 283 22.48 -9.54 -15.65
CA GLY A 283 22.81 -8.83 -16.88
C GLY A 283 21.59 -8.42 -17.68
N TRP A 284 21.03 -7.26 -17.34
CA TRP A 284 20.37 -6.45 -18.36
C TRP A 284 21.34 -6.27 -19.53
N LYS A 285 21.03 -6.89 -20.68
CA LYS A 285 21.90 -6.94 -21.87
C LYS A 285 21.28 -6.28 -23.10
N GLY A 286 20.14 -5.59 -22.96
CA GLY A 286 19.44 -5.07 -24.13
C GLY A 286 18.26 -4.18 -23.81
N THR A 287 17.77 -3.52 -24.85
CA THR A 287 16.62 -2.63 -24.85
C THR A 287 15.42 -3.27 -24.14
N VAL A 288 14.61 -2.47 -23.44
CA VAL A 288 13.27 -2.92 -23.03
C VAL A 288 12.54 -3.15 -24.34
N GLY A 289 12.51 -4.42 -24.78
CA GLY A 289 11.96 -4.75 -26.08
C GLY A 289 10.56 -4.17 -26.21
N ASP A 290 10.19 -3.77 -27.42
CA ASP A 290 8.93 -3.11 -27.78
C ASP A 290 7.66 -3.98 -27.51
N ARG A 291 7.83 -5.07 -26.76
CA ARG A 291 6.78 -5.93 -26.19
C ARG A 291 5.99 -5.25 -25.07
N SER A 292 6.06 -3.92 -24.94
CA SER A 292 5.04 -3.14 -24.26
C SER A 292 3.74 -3.14 -25.08
N THR A 293 3.25 -4.33 -25.46
CA THR A 293 1.92 -4.46 -26.03
C THR A 293 0.95 -3.99 -24.96
N ALA A 294 0.42 -2.79 -25.20
CA ALA A 294 -0.49 -2.10 -24.34
C ALA A 294 -1.62 -3.05 -23.95
N ARG A 295 -1.67 -3.36 -22.67
CA ARG A 295 -2.85 -4.01 -22.10
C ARG A 295 -3.99 -2.99 -22.16
N LYS A 296 -5.15 -3.37 -22.70
CA LYS A 296 -6.34 -2.51 -22.71
C LYS A 296 -7.11 -2.56 -21.38
N ASP A 297 -6.95 -3.63 -20.60
CA ASP A 297 -7.76 -3.88 -19.41
C ASP A 297 -6.92 -3.77 -18.13
N TRP A 298 -6.80 -2.56 -17.56
CA TRP A 298 -6.04 -2.32 -16.32
C TRP A 298 -6.75 -2.83 -15.05
N GLY A 299 -8.04 -3.18 -15.13
CA GLY A 299 -8.92 -3.59 -14.03
C GLY A 299 -8.68 -4.97 -13.41
N LEU A 300 -7.49 -5.55 -13.53
CA LEU A 300 -7.21 -6.89 -12.99
C LEU A 300 -7.07 -6.92 -11.48
N GLY A 301 -7.42 -8.04 -10.84
CA GLY A 301 -7.00 -8.33 -9.47
C GLY A 301 -5.47 -8.57 -9.35
N PHE A 302 -4.91 -8.41 -8.15
CA PHE A 302 -3.47 -8.60 -7.88
C PHE A 302 -2.91 -9.92 -8.42
N LEU A 303 -3.60 -11.03 -8.12
CA LEU A 303 -3.15 -12.36 -8.53
C LEU A 303 -3.23 -12.57 -10.06
N GLU A 304 -4.23 -11.98 -10.71
CA GLU A 304 -4.38 -12.06 -12.16
C GLU A 304 -3.28 -11.25 -12.85
N PHE A 305 -2.95 -10.07 -12.29
CA PHE A 305 -1.90 -9.22 -12.83
C PHE A 305 -0.52 -9.84 -12.65
N TYR A 306 -0.24 -10.41 -11.47
CA TYR A 306 0.98 -11.18 -11.24
C TYR A 306 1.11 -12.35 -12.22
N LYS A 307 0.07 -13.18 -12.37
CA LYS A 307 0.06 -14.29 -13.34
C LYS A 307 0.32 -13.83 -14.76
N TRP A 308 -0.24 -12.69 -15.15
CA TRP A 308 -0.03 -12.08 -16.46
C TRP A 308 1.41 -11.60 -16.67
N LEU A 309 2.06 -11.02 -15.65
CA LEU A 309 3.47 -10.62 -15.70
C LEU A 309 4.40 -11.83 -15.84
N THR A 310 4.08 -12.94 -15.20
CA THR A 310 4.88 -14.17 -15.23
C THR A 310 4.50 -15.15 -16.33
N ALA A 311 3.46 -14.85 -17.12
CA ALA A 311 2.99 -15.73 -18.18
C ALA A 311 4.08 -15.94 -19.24
N THR A 312 4.08 -17.13 -19.83
CA THR A 312 4.89 -17.44 -21.00
C THR A 312 4.12 -17.12 -22.27
N ASP A 313 4.79 -16.49 -23.21
CA ASP A 313 4.31 -16.23 -24.56
C ASP A 313 5.32 -16.87 -25.52
N SER A 314 4.84 -17.78 -26.37
CA SER A 314 5.68 -18.52 -27.32
C SER A 314 6.86 -19.23 -26.64
N GLY A 315 6.62 -19.81 -25.46
CA GLY A 315 7.63 -20.52 -24.66
C GLY A 315 8.62 -19.62 -23.89
N ARG A 316 8.50 -18.29 -23.96
CA ARG A 316 9.36 -17.33 -23.23
C ARG A 316 8.56 -16.55 -22.21
N VAL A 317 9.12 -16.33 -21.02
CA VAL A 317 8.49 -15.46 -20.01
C VAL A 317 8.33 -14.05 -20.59
N ARG A 318 7.12 -13.49 -20.51
CA ARG A 318 6.76 -12.20 -21.13
C ARG A 318 7.74 -11.09 -20.77
N PHE A 319 8.11 -11.00 -19.49
CA PHE A 319 9.07 -10.04 -18.97
C PHE A 319 10.27 -10.75 -18.32
N GLN A 320 11.12 -11.35 -19.14
CA GLN A 320 12.26 -12.16 -18.67
C GLN A 320 13.17 -11.44 -17.67
N HIS A 321 13.36 -10.12 -17.83
CA HIS A 321 14.22 -9.31 -16.96
C HIS A 321 13.58 -8.89 -15.63
N LEU A 322 12.27 -9.09 -15.48
CA LEU A 322 11.56 -8.71 -14.25
C LEU A 322 11.70 -9.80 -13.16
N GLY A 323 11.74 -11.07 -13.58
CA GLY A 323 11.76 -12.22 -12.68
C GLY A 323 10.49 -12.36 -11.82
N PRO A 324 10.32 -13.48 -11.08
CA PRO A 324 9.14 -13.70 -10.25
C PRO A 324 8.99 -12.66 -9.13
N LEU A 325 10.08 -12.33 -8.43
CA LEU A 325 10.03 -11.34 -7.33
C LEU A 325 9.74 -9.92 -7.84
N GLY A 326 10.40 -9.48 -8.91
CA GLY A 326 10.11 -8.18 -9.51
C GLY A 326 8.67 -8.09 -10.03
N ALA A 327 8.13 -9.19 -10.58
CA ALA A 327 6.75 -9.27 -11.03
C ALA A 327 5.76 -9.15 -9.87
N TYR A 328 6.03 -9.84 -8.76
CA TYR A 328 5.25 -9.73 -7.54
C TYR A 328 5.25 -8.29 -7.00
N LEU A 329 6.43 -7.66 -6.94
CA LEU A 329 6.57 -6.29 -6.43
C LEU A 329 5.92 -5.25 -7.33
N LEU A 330 6.00 -5.42 -8.66
CA LEU A 330 5.30 -4.58 -9.63
C LEU A 330 3.78 -4.71 -9.46
N ALA A 331 3.27 -5.93 -9.32
CA ALA A 331 1.85 -6.15 -9.07
C ALA A 331 1.40 -5.54 -7.73
N ALA A 332 2.24 -5.63 -6.70
CA ALA A 332 1.97 -5.02 -5.41
C ALA A 332 1.91 -3.48 -5.53
N ASP A 333 2.83 -2.86 -6.27
CA ASP A 333 2.82 -1.41 -6.47
C ASP A 333 1.55 -0.91 -7.16
N TYR A 334 1.11 -1.63 -8.21
CA TYR A 334 -0.15 -1.35 -8.90
C TYR A 334 -1.39 -1.55 -8.02
N THR A 335 -1.30 -2.40 -6.99
CA THR A 335 -2.37 -2.54 -5.99
C THR A 335 -2.44 -1.32 -5.07
N TYR A 336 -1.32 -0.60 -4.89
CA TYR A 336 -1.24 0.57 -4.03
C TYR A 336 -1.39 1.91 -4.77
N THR A 337 -1.51 1.93 -6.11
CA THR A 337 -1.75 3.17 -6.85
C THR A 337 -3.18 3.69 -6.63
N GLY A 338 -3.38 5.00 -6.66
CA GLY A 338 -4.68 5.65 -6.44
C GLY A 338 -5.14 6.41 -7.69
N PRO A 339 -6.38 6.21 -8.21
CA PRO A 339 -7.34 5.19 -7.78
C PRO A 339 -6.79 3.80 -8.10
N GLN A 340 -7.13 2.82 -7.26
CA GLN A 340 -6.65 1.45 -7.39
C GLN A 340 -7.04 0.92 -8.77
N LEU A 341 -6.05 0.83 -9.65
CA LEU A 341 -6.25 0.34 -11.02
C LEU A 341 -6.64 -1.13 -11.01
N ILE A 342 -6.25 -1.83 -9.95
CA ILE A 342 -6.67 -3.18 -9.60
C ILE A 342 -7.98 -3.06 -8.83
N GLY A 343 -9.08 -3.48 -9.47
CA GLY A 343 -10.47 -3.14 -9.12
C GLY A 343 -10.77 -3.08 -7.62
N VAL A 344 -10.98 -1.86 -7.12
CA VAL A 344 -11.89 -1.59 -6.01
C VAL A 344 -13.10 -0.90 -6.61
N VAL A 345 -14.29 -1.32 -6.17
CA VAL A 345 -15.61 -0.83 -6.58
C VAL A 345 -15.57 0.69 -6.86
N GLU A 346 -15.98 1.10 -8.06
CA GLU A 346 -15.82 2.46 -8.60
C GLU A 346 -16.46 3.56 -7.75
N SER A 347 -17.43 3.19 -6.92
CA SER A 347 -18.04 4.08 -5.95
C SER A 347 -17.96 3.47 -4.56
N PRO A 348 -17.64 4.27 -3.53
CA PRO A 348 -17.89 3.82 -2.18
C PRO A 348 -19.38 3.67 -1.94
N ARG A 349 -20.28 4.16 -2.81
CA ARG A 349 -21.74 4.06 -2.65
C ARG A 349 -22.25 2.67 -3.00
N CYS A 350 -23.33 2.29 -2.32
CA CYS A 350 -24.05 1.06 -2.62
C CYS A 350 -24.64 1.11 -4.03
N GLU A 351 -24.25 0.18 -4.89
CA GLU A 351 -24.78 0.08 -6.27
C GLU A 351 -26.29 -0.15 -6.30
N ALA A 352 -26.84 -0.74 -5.24
CA ALA A 352 -28.25 -1.11 -5.16
C ALA A 352 -29.16 0.05 -4.74
N CYS A 353 -28.73 0.89 -3.80
CA CYS A 353 -29.55 1.99 -3.27
C CYS A 353 -29.03 3.40 -3.59
N GLY A 354 -27.78 3.53 -4.06
CA GLY A 354 -27.15 4.80 -4.43
C GLY A 354 -26.89 5.81 -3.31
N ALA A 355 -27.35 5.56 -2.08
CA ALA A 355 -27.45 6.57 -1.03
C ALA A 355 -26.31 6.53 0.01
N ALA A 356 -25.92 5.34 0.48
CA ALA A 356 -24.92 5.20 1.54
C ALA A 356 -23.62 4.60 1.02
N ASN A 357 -22.53 4.82 1.75
CA ASN A 357 -21.31 4.05 1.53
C ASN A 357 -21.62 2.56 1.73
N GLU A 358 -21.28 1.73 0.75
CA GLU A 358 -21.32 0.29 0.81
C GLU A 358 -20.36 -0.20 1.89
N THR A 359 -20.90 -0.41 3.07
CA THR A 359 -20.22 -1.10 4.17
C THR A 359 -20.86 -2.47 4.39
N ARG A 360 -20.17 -3.34 5.13
CA ARG A 360 -20.73 -4.63 5.55
C ARG A 360 -22.04 -4.44 6.34
N ALA A 361 -22.08 -3.44 7.22
CA ALA A 361 -23.29 -3.08 7.97
C ALA A 361 -24.39 -2.61 7.02
N HIS A 362 -24.08 -1.71 6.08
CA HIS A 362 -25.05 -1.24 5.11
C HIS A 362 -25.63 -2.41 4.30
N TYR A 363 -24.79 -3.24 3.69
CA TYR A 363 -25.22 -4.38 2.89
C TYR A 363 -26.09 -5.37 3.68
N LEU A 364 -25.62 -5.80 4.85
CA LEU A 364 -26.24 -6.88 5.63
C LEU A 364 -27.43 -6.41 6.48
N LEU A 365 -27.50 -5.13 6.85
CA LEU A 365 -28.40 -4.65 7.90
C LEU A 365 -29.28 -3.47 7.48
N GLU A 366 -28.78 -2.55 6.65
CA GLU A 366 -29.45 -1.23 6.48
C GLU A 366 -29.98 -0.98 5.07
N CYS A 367 -29.38 -1.58 4.04
CA CYS A 367 -29.69 -1.26 2.65
C CYS A 367 -31.15 -1.58 2.33
N PRO A 368 -32.00 -0.59 2.01
CA PRO A 368 -33.43 -0.82 1.84
C PRO A 368 -33.73 -1.73 0.65
N HIS A 369 -32.88 -1.71 -0.38
CA HIS A 369 -33.00 -2.58 -1.55
C HIS A 369 -32.93 -4.07 -1.16
N TRP A 370 -32.16 -4.42 -0.12
CA TRP A 370 -31.97 -5.81 0.31
C TRP A 370 -32.93 -6.28 1.41
N GLU A 371 -33.79 -5.39 1.91
CA GLU A 371 -34.73 -5.70 3.00
C GLU A 371 -35.59 -6.95 2.77
N PRO A 372 -36.18 -7.19 1.57
CA PRO A 372 -37.00 -8.38 1.34
C PRO A 372 -36.24 -9.69 1.51
N PHE A 373 -34.94 -9.68 1.23
CA PHE A 373 -34.09 -10.87 1.32
C PHE A 373 -33.60 -11.14 2.75
N ARG A 374 -33.73 -10.17 3.67
CA ARG A 374 -33.28 -10.31 5.08
C ARG A 374 -34.23 -11.12 5.95
N GLN A 375 -35.48 -11.34 5.54
CA GLN A 375 -36.47 -12.04 6.38
C GLN A 375 -36.03 -13.44 6.83
N PRO A 376 -35.51 -14.33 5.94
CA PRO A 376 -34.96 -15.62 6.36
C PRO A 376 -33.81 -15.49 7.36
N LEU A 377 -32.99 -14.44 7.22
CA LEU A 377 -31.86 -14.16 8.09
C LEU A 377 -32.31 -13.71 9.48
N HIS A 378 -33.35 -12.86 9.56
CA HIS A 378 -34.01 -12.47 10.80
C HIS A 378 -34.60 -13.67 11.53
N THR A 379 -35.32 -14.56 10.82
CA THR A 379 -35.90 -15.78 11.40
C THR A 379 -34.81 -16.66 11.99
N ALA A 380 -33.72 -16.90 11.25
CA ALA A 380 -32.60 -17.69 11.74
C ALA A 380 -31.93 -17.07 12.98
N CYS A 381 -31.83 -15.73 13.05
CA CYS A 381 -31.33 -15.04 14.24
C CYS A 381 -32.20 -15.29 15.48
N ARG A 382 -33.53 -15.26 15.33
CA ARG A 382 -34.46 -15.56 16.43
C ARG A 382 -34.34 -17.01 16.92
N GLU A 383 -34.18 -17.96 16.00
CA GLU A 383 -34.03 -19.39 16.33
C GLU A 383 -32.76 -19.69 17.16
N VAL A 384 -31.73 -18.87 17.03
CA VAL A 384 -30.49 -19.01 17.82
C VAL A 384 -30.48 -18.12 19.08
N GLY A 385 -31.60 -17.49 19.42
CA GLY A 385 -31.77 -16.68 20.63
C GLY A 385 -31.39 -15.21 20.49
N PHE A 386 -31.15 -14.71 19.27
CA PHE A 386 -30.96 -13.29 19.01
C PHE A 386 -32.30 -12.64 18.68
N TYR A 387 -32.92 -12.00 19.66
CA TYR A 387 -34.15 -11.24 19.51
C TYR A 387 -33.85 -9.77 19.19
N GLY A 388 -34.54 -9.20 18.20
CA GLY A 388 -34.43 -7.77 17.84
C GLY A 388 -33.86 -7.51 16.44
N SER A 389 -33.20 -6.35 16.30
CA SER A 389 -32.51 -5.93 15.07
C SER A 389 -31.34 -6.86 14.74
N LEU A 390 -31.07 -7.06 13.45
CA LEU A 390 -29.87 -7.76 13.03
C LEU A 390 -28.64 -6.98 13.48
N HIS A 391 -27.67 -7.66 14.08
CA HIS A 391 -26.37 -7.09 14.42
C HIS A 391 -25.27 -7.82 13.65
N LEU A 392 -24.24 -7.07 13.26
CA LEU A 392 -23.15 -7.61 12.45
C LEU A 392 -22.40 -8.72 13.20
N ALA A 393 -22.05 -8.50 14.47
CA ALA A 393 -21.25 -9.45 15.23
C ALA A 393 -21.88 -10.86 15.30
N PRO A 394 -23.15 -11.04 15.74
CA PRO A 394 -23.80 -12.36 15.73
C PRO A 394 -23.83 -13.05 14.36
N LEU A 395 -24.09 -12.30 13.29
CA LEU A 395 -24.14 -12.83 11.93
C LEU A 395 -22.78 -13.39 11.47
N LEU A 396 -21.69 -12.73 11.86
CA LEU A 396 -20.35 -13.10 11.42
C LEU A 396 -19.69 -14.13 12.33
N THR A 397 -20.12 -14.27 13.59
CA THR A 397 -19.48 -15.16 14.58
C THR A 397 -20.27 -16.42 14.86
N SER A 398 -21.60 -16.44 14.68
CA SER A 398 -22.43 -17.61 14.99
C SER A 398 -22.39 -18.65 13.86
N PRO A 399 -21.86 -19.88 14.08
CA PRO A 399 -21.78 -20.91 13.04
C PRO A 399 -23.16 -21.30 12.48
N LYS A 400 -24.21 -21.21 13.31
CA LYS A 400 -25.59 -21.52 12.93
C LYS A 400 -26.17 -20.48 11.94
N LEU A 401 -25.63 -19.27 11.91
CA LEU A 401 -26.08 -18.18 11.02
C LEU A 401 -25.32 -18.13 9.69
N LEU A 402 -24.22 -18.87 9.53
CA LEU A 402 -23.42 -18.86 8.31
C LEU A 402 -24.21 -19.32 7.08
N LYS A 403 -25.03 -20.38 7.20
CA LYS A 403 -25.84 -20.90 6.09
C LYS A 403 -26.96 -19.91 5.69
N PRO A 404 -27.77 -19.38 6.62
CA PRO A 404 -28.72 -18.30 6.33
C PRO A 404 -28.06 -17.05 5.72
N MET A 405 -26.90 -16.63 6.21
CA MET A 405 -26.16 -15.50 5.67
C MET A 405 -25.68 -15.77 4.24
N ALA A 406 -25.18 -16.96 3.95
CA ALA A 406 -24.81 -17.36 2.59
C ALA A 406 -26.02 -17.36 1.64
N ALA A 407 -27.18 -17.83 2.10
CA ALA A 407 -28.43 -17.79 1.33
C ALA A 407 -28.90 -16.36 1.04
N PHE A 408 -28.81 -15.45 2.03
CA PHE A 408 -29.06 -14.01 1.81
C PHE A 408 -28.14 -13.45 0.72
N VAL A 409 -26.83 -13.70 0.83
CA VAL A 409 -25.83 -13.25 -0.14
C VAL A 409 -26.07 -13.80 -1.55
N GLU A 410 -26.53 -15.03 -1.66
CA GLU A 410 -26.89 -15.64 -2.95
C GLU A 410 -28.15 -15.01 -3.55
N ALA A 411 -29.15 -14.71 -2.71
CA ALA A 411 -30.41 -14.11 -3.11
C ALA A 411 -30.26 -12.67 -3.63
N THR A 412 -29.36 -11.88 -3.06
CA THR A 412 -29.05 -10.53 -3.55
C THR A 412 -28.30 -10.52 -4.89
N GLY A 413 -27.79 -11.67 -5.35
CA GLY A 413 -27.04 -11.76 -6.60
C GLY A 413 -25.68 -11.07 -6.59
N ARG A 414 -25.19 -10.62 -5.43
CA ARG A 414 -23.93 -9.85 -5.27
C ARG A 414 -22.72 -10.48 -5.96
N PHE A 415 -22.67 -11.82 -6.05
CA PHE A 415 -21.56 -12.57 -6.64
C PHE A 415 -21.90 -13.29 -7.96
N LYS A 416 -23.04 -12.96 -8.58
CA LYS A 416 -23.49 -13.56 -9.85
C LYS A 416 -22.81 -12.97 -11.08
N ASN A 417 -22.15 -11.82 -10.96
CA ASN A 417 -21.37 -11.22 -12.03
C ASN A 417 -19.94 -11.76 -12.08
#